data_AF-A0A822C712-F1
#
_entry.id   AF-A0A822C712-F1
#
_cell.length_a   1.000
_cell.length_b   1.000
_cell.length_c   1.000
_cell.angle_alpha   90.00
_cell.angle_beta   90.00
_cell.angle_gamma   90.00
#
_symmetry.space_group_name_H-M   'P 1'
#
loop_
_entity.id
_entity.type
_entity.pdbx_description
1 polymer ?
#
loop_
_entity_poly.entity_id
_entity_poly.type
_entity_poly.pdbx_seq_one_letter_code
_entity_poly.pdbx_strand_id
1 'polypeptide(L)'
;FSRINVSKSQRSSIRLELEKEFPNVLNYLQFIISTYNQIDILNKIFSCLSKWLEFGISILKIEIFFEYLFNSLNNENLFDDVCDCLSVLFISPDALKYPSTFSRLLPYVIQFETIIDQCLTTGNKEKAECITKLIIQFGENLIQLIVQMSMTTDSQSQILSHNFCRLVMKCTEMKGQYPIEETCSALTFSFWNALEEEVNSINEKPNQEILLELFRPYFEHLIEVLISKGKLPDNENIFNYEDKELFRCYRSDIIDTMICMYNILGNRALE
;
A
#
# COMPACT_ATOMS: atom_id res chain seq x y z
N PHE A 1 7.44 7.14 24.22
CA PHE A 1 8.46 8.11 24.70
C PHE A 1 7.92 9.48 25.14
N SER A 2 6.60 9.75 25.16
CA SER A 2 6.03 11.07 25.49
C SER A 2 5.90 11.41 26.98
N ARG A 3 6.16 10.45 27.90
CA ARG A 3 5.91 10.63 29.36
C ARG A 3 7.15 10.81 30.24
N ILE A 4 8.36 10.89 29.67
CA ILE A 4 9.57 11.12 30.47
C ILE A 4 10.01 12.58 30.31
N ASN A 5 10.15 13.27 31.44
CA ASN A 5 10.55 14.68 31.55
C ASN A 5 12.06 14.82 31.30
N VAL A 6 12.48 14.51 30.07
CA VAL A 6 13.86 14.47 29.60
C VAL A 6 14.07 15.65 28.65
N SER A 7 15.17 16.39 28.81
CA SER A 7 15.47 17.53 27.92
C SER A 7 15.65 17.05 26.48
N LYS A 8 15.45 17.95 25.49
CA LYS A 8 15.63 17.60 24.06
C LYS A 8 17.03 17.00 23.79
N SER A 9 18.08 17.55 24.40
CA SER A 9 19.45 17.04 24.24
C SER A 9 19.62 15.64 24.81
N GLN A 10 19.10 15.39 26.02
CA GLN A 10 19.15 14.07 26.65
C GLN A 10 18.34 13.03 25.86
N ARG A 11 17.19 13.40 25.28
CA ARG A 11 16.41 12.51 24.41
C ARG A 11 17.21 12.12 23.16
N SER A 12 17.88 13.08 22.52
CA SER A 12 18.75 12.80 21.38
C SER A 12 19.92 11.90 21.75
N SER A 13 20.56 12.11 22.92
CA SER A 13 21.65 11.24 23.40
C SER A 13 21.18 9.80 23.67
N ILE A 14 20.04 9.62 24.35
CA ILE A 14 19.45 8.30 24.59
C ILE A 14 19.11 7.61 23.26
N ARG A 15 18.57 8.37 22.31
CA ARG A 15 18.24 7.84 20.98
C ARG A 15 19.47 7.30 20.28
N LEU A 16 20.54 8.09 20.22
CA LEU A 16 21.80 7.67 19.60
C LEU A 16 22.39 6.42 20.26
N GLU A 17 22.30 6.31 21.58
CA GLU A 17 22.83 5.14 22.29
C GLU A 17 22.01 3.87 22.00
N LEU A 18 20.68 3.98 21.95
CA LEU A 18 19.82 2.86 21.55
C LEU A 18 20.04 2.45 20.08
N GLU A 19 20.25 3.42 19.19
CA GLU A 19 20.53 3.12 17.77
C GLU A 19 21.86 2.39 17.56
N LYS A 20 22.85 2.59 18.45
CA LYS A 20 24.13 1.86 18.45
C LYS A 20 23.98 0.41 18.89
N GLU A 21 23.06 0.13 19.81
CA GLU A 21 22.80 -1.24 20.31
C GLU A 21 21.88 -2.05 19.38
N PHE A 22 21.18 -1.40 18.45
CA PHE A 22 20.29 -2.08 17.52
C PHE A 22 20.92 -3.26 16.75
N PRO A 23 22.18 -3.20 16.24
CA PRO A 23 22.82 -4.35 15.62
C PRO A 23 22.93 -5.58 16.53
N ASN A 24 23.12 -5.40 17.84
CA ASN A 24 23.15 -6.51 18.81
C ASN A 24 21.76 -7.16 18.93
N VAL A 25 20.71 -6.33 18.97
CA VAL A 25 19.32 -6.82 18.94
C VAL A 25 19.06 -7.58 17.64
N LEU A 26 19.47 -7.03 16.50
CA LEU A 26 19.30 -7.64 15.18
C LEU A 26 19.93 -9.03 15.10
N ASN A 27 21.19 -9.15 15.54
CA ASN A 27 21.91 -10.43 15.59
C ASN A 27 21.22 -11.45 16.50
N TYR A 28 20.69 -11.00 17.65
CA TYR A 28 19.95 -11.87 18.56
C TYR A 28 18.63 -12.36 17.95
N LEU A 29 17.89 -11.49 17.27
CA LEU A 29 16.66 -11.87 16.57
C LEU A 29 16.95 -12.87 15.44
N GLN A 30 18.02 -12.67 14.67
CA GLN A 30 18.45 -13.64 13.64
C GLN A 30 18.81 -15.01 14.25
N PHE A 31 19.54 -15.00 15.36
CA PHE A 31 19.88 -16.22 16.09
C PHE A 31 18.62 -16.95 16.56
N ILE A 32 17.64 -16.23 17.10
CA ILE A 32 16.38 -16.82 17.56
C ILE A 32 15.59 -17.42 16.39
N ILE A 33 15.43 -16.69 15.27
CA ILE A 33 14.68 -17.21 14.10
C ILE A 33 15.30 -18.52 13.61
N SER A 34 16.63 -18.53 13.44
CA SER A 34 17.34 -19.69 12.93
C SER A 34 17.31 -20.89 13.87
N THR A 35 17.21 -20.66 15.18
CA THR A 35 17.26 -21.73 16.18
C THR A 35 15.88 -22.30 16.53
N TYR A 36 14.87 -21.44 16.66
CA TYR A 36 13.62 -21.83 17.31
C TYR A 36 12.37 -21.70 16.45
N ASN A 37 12.48 -21.37 15.15
CA ASN A 37 11.41 -21.19 14.14
C ASN A 37 9.99 -21.68 14.53
N GLN A 38 9.36 -20.94 15.46
CA GLN A 38 8.08 -21.24 16.10
C GLN A 38 7.20 -20.00 15.95
N ILE A 39 5.90 -20.22 15.77
CA ILE A 39 4.93 -19.14 15.49
C ILE A 39 4.95 -18.07 16.59
N ASP A 40 4.89 -18.46 17.87
CA ASP A 40 4.90 -17.52 19.01
C ASP A 40 6.17 -16.66 19.06
N ILE A 41 7.29 -17.23 18.59
CA ILE A 41 8.57 -16.55 18.57
C ILE A 41 8.61 -15.56 17.41
N LEU A 42 8.12 -15.95 16.23
CA LEU A 42 8.00 -15.06 15.07
C LEU A 42 7.09 -13.86 15.36
N ASN A 43 5.94 -14.06 16.01
CA ASN A 43 5.06 -12.97 16.43
C ASN A 43 5.79 -11.96 17.33
N LYS A 44 6.54 -12.43 18.33
CA LYS A 44 7.35 -11.56 19.19
C LYS A 44 8.46 -10.83 18.43
N ILE A 45 9.05 -11.47 17.41
CA ILE A 45 10.07 -10.84 16.59
C ILE A 45 9.47 -9.75 15.72
N PHE A 46 8.36 -10.00 15.02
CA PHE A 46 7.71 -8.97 14.19
C PHE A 46 7.18 -7.80 15.03
N SER A 47 6.61 -8.08 16.20
CA SER A 47 6.24 -7.04 17.16
C SER A 47 7.45 -6.22 17.62
N CYS A 48 8.59 -6.88 17.92
CA CYS A 48 9.84 -6.20 18.27
C CYS A 48 10.35 -5.31 17.13
N LEU A 49 10.40 -5.84 15.90
CA LEU A 49 10.84 -5.09 14.71
C LEU A 49 9.93 -3.87 14.45
N SER A 50 8.61 -4.04 14.54
CA SER A 50 7.64 -2.96 14.43
C SER A 50 7.96 -1.82 15.41
N LYS A 51 8.25 -2.14 16.69
CA LYS A 51 8.62 -1.12 17.68
C LYS A 51 9.94 -0.42 17.40
N TRP A 52 10.91 -1.10 16.79
CA TRP A 52 12.16 -0.47 16.35
C TRP A 52 11.99 0.41 15.10
N LEU A 53 11.07 0.06 14.21
CA LEU A 53 10.69 0.90 13.08
C LEU A 53 9.93 2.14 13.53
N GLU A 54 8.97 2.00 14.46
CA GLU A 54 8.28 3.15 15.10
C GLU A 54 9.28 4.07 15.81
N PHE A 55 10.34 3.51 16.39
CA PHE A 55 11.42 4.28 16.97
C PHE A 55 12.21 5.09 15.93
N GLY A 56 12.20 4.66 14.67
CA GLY A 56 12.84 5.32 13.52
C GLY A 56 14.22 4.76 13.20
N ILE A 57 14.44 3.46 13.45
CA ILE A 57 15.58 2.75 12.87
C ILE A 57 15.42 2.71 11.35
N SER A 58 16.54 2.87 10.64
CA SER A 58 16.53 2.79 9.19
C SER A 58 16.11 1.43 8.69
N ILE A 59 15.23 1.45 7.68
CA ILE A 59 14.73 0.26 6.99
C ILE A 59 15.84 -0.64 6.43
N LEU A 60 16.98 -0.04 6.05
CA LEU A 60 18.16 -0.76 5.55
C LEU A 60 18.67 -1.82 6.52
N LYS A 61 18.51 -1.59 7.84
CA LYS A 61 19.03 -2.50 8.85
C LYS A 61 18.17 -3.75 9.03
N ILE A 62 16.93 -3.75 8.52
CA ILE A 62 15.99 -4.86 8.69
C ILE A 62 15.73 -5.64 7.40
N GLU A 63 16.42 -5.32 6.28
CA GLU A 63 16.21 -5.96 4.98
C GLU A 63 16.34 -7.50 5.03
N ILE A 64 17.21 -8.00 5.91
CA ILE A 64 17.41 -9.42 6.22
C ILE A 64 16.13 -10.17 6.67
N PHE A 65 15.12 -9.46 7.17
CA PHE A 65 13.88 -10.04 7.65
C PHE A 65 12.74 -9.94 6.63
N PHE A 66 12.93 -9.28 5.48
CA PHE A 66 11.86 -9.07 4.50
C PHE A 66 11.28 -10.38 4.02
N GLU A 67 12.11 -11.33 3.62
CA GLU A 67 11.64 -12.64 3.13
C GLU A 67 10.79 -13.36 4.20
N TYR A 68 11.24 -13.37 5.47
CA TYR A 68 10.47 -13.94 6.57
C TYR A 68 9.14 -13.21 6.79
N LEU A 69 9.15 -11.87 6.75
CA LEU A 69 7.98 -11.04 6.98
C LEU A 69 6.92 -11.28 5.90
N PHE A 70 7.31 -11.19 4.62
CA PHE A 70 6.38 -11.36 3.51
C PHE A 70 5.88 -12.79 3.37
N ASN A 71 6.73 -13.81 3.56
CA ASN A 71 6.29 -15.21 3.51
C ASN A 71 5.32 -15.55 4.64
N SER A 72 5.39 -14.86 5.78
CA SER A 72 4.54 -15.08 6.94
C SER A 72 3.09 -14.58 6.75
N LEU A 73 2.80 -13.74 5.75
CA LEU A 73 1.43 -13.27 5.44
C LEU A 73 0.46 -14.40 5.07
N ASN A 74 0.98 -15.53 4.60
CA ASN A 74 0.16 -16.70 4.29
C ASN A 74 -0.26 -17.48 5.54
N ASN A 75 0.37 -17.23 6.70
CA ASN A 75 0.04 -17.89 7.95
C ASN A 75 -0.98 -17.07 8.75
N GLU A 76 -2.17 -17.62 8.94
CA GLU A 76 -3.27 -16.95 9.66
C GLU A 76 -2.89 -16.54 11.09
N ASN A 77 -2.03 -17.29 11.78
CA ASN A 77 -1.62 -16.97 13.15
C ASN A 77 -0.57 -15.86 13.26
N LEU A 78 0.06 -15.50 12.14
CA LEU A 78 1.07 -14.43 12.06
C LEU A 78 0.51 -13.19 11.34
N PHE A 79 -0.66 -13.30 10.71
CA PHE A 79 -1.16 -12.32 9.74
C PHE A 79 -1.25 -10.91 10.33
N ASP A 80 -1.90 -10.76 11.48
CA ASP A 80 -2.12 -9.44 12.10
C ASP A 80 -0.79 -8.78 12.52
N ASP A 81 0.09 -9.52 13.22
CA ASP A 81 1.40 -9.01 13.66
C ASP A 81 2.30 -8.62 12.48
N VAL A 82 2.22 -9.36 11.37
CA VAL A 82 2.97 -9.08 10.14
C VAL A 82 2.39 -7.85 9.43
N CYS A 83 1.06 -7.74 9.33
CA CYS A 83 0.39 -6.58 8.74
C CYS A 83 0.70 -5.30 9.52
N ASP A 84 0.66 -5.34 10.84
CA ASP A 84 1.06 -4.22 11.70
C ASP A 84 2.52 -3.81 11.46
N CYS A 85 3.43 -4.78 11.38
CA CYS A 85 4.83 -4.50 11.11
C CYS A 85 5.06 -3.91 9.71
N LEU A 86 4.37 -4.42 8.68
CA LEU A 86 4.44 -3.90 7.32
C LEU A 86 3.82 -2.51 7.21
N SER A 87 2.73 -2.25 7.93
CA SER A 87 2.13 -0.92 7.98
C SER A 87 3.13 0.10 8.56
N VAL A 88 3.81 -0.20 9.67
CA VAL A 88 4.86 0.72 10.18
C VAL A 88 6.00 0.90 9.18
N LEU A 89 6.41 -0.19 8.50
CA LEU A 89 7.49 -0.17 7.52
C LEU A 89 7.14 0.73 6.31
N PHE A 90 5.93 0.63 5.77
CA PHE A 90 5.51 1.38 4.58
C PHE A 90 5.26 2.86 4.86
N ILE A 91 4.79 3.25 6.06
CA ILE A 91 4.65 4.67 6.46
C ILE A 91 6.01 5.34 6.76
N SER A 92 7.10 4.57 6.84
CA SER A 92 8.39 5.13 7.23
C SER A 92 8.85 6.26 6.29
N PRO A 93 9.30 7.42 6.82
CA PRO A 93 9.79 8.53 6.01
C PRO A 93 11.08 8.19 5.24
N ASP A 94 11.63 7.00 5.48
CA ASP A 94 12.76 6.45 4.76
C ASP A 94 12.43 6.07 3.30
N ALA A 95 11.15 5.94 2.93
CA ALA A 95 10.72 5.72 1.55
C ALA A 95 11.31 6.74 0.57
N LEU A 96 11.28 8.01 0.96
CA LEU A 96 11.82 9.12 0.17
C LEU A 96 13.36 9.17 0.18
N LYS A 97 14.00 8.62 1.21
CA LYS A 97 15.46 8.66 1.37
C LYS A 97 16.16 7.51 0.66
N TYR A 98 15.51 6.36 0.58
CA TYR A 98 16.09 5.11 0.07
C TYR A 98 15.20 4.47 -1.01
N PRO A 99 15.00 5.15 -2.17
CA PRO A 99 14.13 4.66 -3.24
C PRO A 99 14.57 3.29 -3.78
N SER A 100 15.87 2.99 -3.77
CA SER A 100 16.38 1.69 -4.21
C SER A 100 15.98 0.52 -3.29
N THR A 101 15.84 0.74 -1.99
CA THR A 101 15.34 -0.28 -1.06
C THR A 101 13.85 -0.51 -1.26
N PHE A 102 13.07 0.55 -1.45
CA PHE A 102 11.65 0.39 -1.73
C PHE A 102 11.37 -0.23 -3.10
N SER A 103 12.21 0.04 -4.11
CA SER A 103 12.18 -0.69 -5.37
C SER A 103 12.42 -2.19 -5.17
N ARG A 104 13.30 -2.60 -4.24
CA ARG A 104 13.49 -4.03 -3.87
C ARG A 104 12.30 -4.64 -3.12
N LEU A 105 11.46 -3.83 -2.48
CA LEU A 105 10.24 -4.29 -1.82
C LEU A 105 9.09 -4.53 -2.79
N LEU A 106 9.07 -3.81 -3.92
CA LEU A 106 8.00 -3.85 -4.90
C LEU A 106 7.68 -5.28 -5.40
N PRO A 107 8.65 -6.16 -5.72
CA PRO A 107 8.34 -7.55 -6.08
C PRO A 107 7.60 -8.34 -4.99
N TYR A 108 7.88 -8.09 -3.71
CA TYR A 108 7.18 -8.73 -2.61
C TYR A 108 5.74 -8.23 -2.48
N VAL A 109 5.53 -6.92 -2.63
CA VAL A 109 4.18 -6.33 -2.59
C VAL A 109 3.35 -6.79 -3.78
N ILE A 110 3.93 -6.94 -4.97
CA ILE A 110 3.23 -7.49 -6.13
C ILE A 110 2.70 -8.91 -5.86
N GLN A 111 3.40 -9.71 -5.05
CA GLN A 111 2.93 -11.06 -4.68
C GLN A 111 1.64 -11.04 -3.83
N PHE A 112 1.24 -9.90 -3.28
CA PHE A 112 -0.03 -9.76 -2.56
C PHE A 112 -1.22 -10.00 -3.48
N GLU A 113 -1.04 -9.91 -4.80
CA GLU A 113 -2.03 -10.33 -5.78
C GLU A 113 -2.56 -11.75 -5.49
N THR A 114 -1.67 -12.68 -5.13
CA THR A 114 -2.03 -14.07 -4.83
C THR A 114 -2.88 -14.18 -3.56
N ILE A 115 -2.63 -13.33 -2.57
CA ILE A 115 -3.40 -13.28 -1.32
C ILE A 115 -4.78 -12.68 -1.61
N ILE A 116 -4.87 -11.64 -2.43
CA ILE A 116 -6.15 -11.07 -2.89
C ILE A 116 -6.98 -12.13 -3.63
N ASP A 117 -6.37 -12.91 -4.53
CA ASP A 117 -7.07 -14.01 -5.23
C ASP A 117 -7.59 -15.08 -4.26
N GLN A 118 -6.81 -15.42 -3.24
CA GLN A 118 -7.26 -16.34 -2.19
C GLN A 118 -8.42 -15.75 -1.38
N CYS A 119 -8.40 -14.45 -1.08
CA CYS A 119 -9.50 -13.80 -0.37
C CYS A 119 -10.79 -13.78 -1.20
N LEU A 120 -10.68 -13.54 -2.52
CA LEU A 120 -11.81 -13.61 -3.45
C LEU A 120 -12.45 -15.01 -3.52
N THR A 121 -11.63 -16.06 -3.44
CA THR A 121 -12.13 -17.45 -3.48
C THR A 121 -12.72 -17.91 -2.15
N THR A 122 -12.14 -17.47 -1.03
CA THR A 122 -12.59 -17.84 0.33
C THR A 122 -13.69 -16.93 0.88
N GLY A 123 -13.89 -15.75 0.29
CA GLY A 123 -14.82 -14.73 0.78
C GLY A 123 -14.31 -13.99 2.03
N ASN A 124 -13.02 -14.05 2.34
CA ASN A 124 -12.44 -13.38 3.51
C ASN A 124 -12.23 -11.88 3.25
N LYS A 125 -13.27 -11.09 3.52
CA LYS A 125 -13.30 -9.63 3.28
C LYS A 125 -12.31 -8.87 4.16
N GLU A 126 -12.18 -9.25 5.43
CA GLU A 126 -11.29 -8.58 6.39
C GLU A 126 -9.82 -8.69 5.95
N LYS A 127 -9.40 -9.90 5.52
CA LYS A 127 -8.06 -10.13 5.00
C LYS A 127 -7.82 -9.37 3.70
N ALA A 128 -8.81 -9.34 2.79
CA ALA A 128 -8.73 -8.57 1.56
C ALA A 128 -8.55 -7.07 1.86
N GLU A 129 -9.36 -6.52 2.76
CA GLU A 129 -9.30 -5.11 3.17
C GLU A 129 -7.94 -4.76 3.76
N CYS A 130 -7.42 -5.60 4.67
CA CYS A 130 -6.12 -5.38 5.29
C CYS A 130 -4.96 -5.39 4.27
N ILE A 131 -4.95 -6.36 3.35
CA ILE A 131 -3.96 -6.40 2.27
C ILE A 131 -4.11 -5.20 1.32
N THR A 132 -5.33 -4.81 0.96
CA THR A 132 -5.57 -3.62 0.13
C THR A 132 -5.02 -2.37 0.81
N LYS A 133 -5.24 -2.18 2.13
CA LYS A 133 -4.65 -1.05 2.88
C LYS A 133 -3.12 -1.02 2.76
N LEU A 134 -2.46 -2.16 2.93
CA LEU A 134 -1.00 -2.25 2.80
C LEU A 134 -0.52 -1.89 1.38
N ILE A 135 -1.23 -2.36 0.34
CA ILE A 135 -0.91 -2.04 -1.06
C ILE A 135 -1.00 -0.53 -1.28
N ILE A 136 -2.12 0.10 -0.88
CA ILE A 136 -2.35 1.53 -1.08
C ILE A 136 -1.32 2.36 -0.31
N GLN A 137 -1.09 2.01 0.95
CA GLN A 137 -0.11 2.69 1.81
C GLN A 137 1.32 2.61 1.26
N PHE A 138 1.69 1.47 0.65
CA PHE A 138 2.97 1.36 -0.05
C PHE A 138 3.00 2.20 -1.32
N GLY A 139 1.92 2.19 -2.10
CA GLY A 139 1.79 2.94 -3.36
C GLY A 139 1.86 4.45 -3.18
N GLU A 140 1.18 5.00 -2.18
CA GLU A 140 1.19 6.44 -1.87
C GLU A 140 2.60 6.97 -1.56
N ASN A 141 3.40 6.19 -0.82
CA ASN A 141 4.78 6.55 -0.50
C ASN A 141 5.76 6.38 -1.68
N LEU A 142 5.35 5.65 -2.72
CA LEU A 142 6.16 5.35 -3.89
C LEU A 142 5.63 5.96 -5.19
N ILE A 143 4.65 6.86 -5.12
CA ILE A 143 4.01 7.40 -6.32
C ILE A 143 5.04 8.02 -7.28
N GLN A 144 5.96 8.81 -6.74
CA GLN A 144 7.09 9.42 -7.46
C GLN A 144 8.01 8.36 -8.09
N LEU A 145 8.31 7.31 -7.34
CA LEU A 145 9.17 6.22 -7.82
C LEU A 145 8.47 5.42 -8.93
N ILE A 146 7.16 5.15 -8.80
CA ILE A 146 6.35 4.45 -9.81
C ILE A 146 6.39 5.24 -11.11
N VAL A 147 6.10 6.54 -11.07
CA VAL A 147 6.14 7.44 -12.25
C VAL A 147 7.53 7.48 -12.88
N GLN A 148 8.58 7.58 -12.07
CA GLN A 148 9.97 7.53 -12.56
C GLN A 148 10.29 6.19 -13.22
N MET A 149 9.92 5.07 -12.59
CA MET A 149 10.14 3.72 -13.09
C MET A 149 9.47 3.50 -14.45
N SER A 150 8.27 4.04 -14.65
CA SER A 150 7.55 3.99 -15.94
C SER A 150 8.27 4.74 -17.06
N MET A 151 9.06 5.76 -16.74
CA MET A 151 9.79 6.59 -17.73
C MET A 151 11.22 6.14 -18.00
N THR A 152 11.78 5.26 -17.16
CA THR A 152 13.14 4.74 -17.38
C THR A 152 13.22 3.88 -18.64
N THR A 153 14.42 3.70 -19.18
CA THR A 153 14.67 2.74 -20.28
C THR A 153 14.81 1.29 -19.80
N ASP A 154 14.82 1.07 -18.49
CA ASP A 154 14.94 -0.25 -17.89
C ASP A 154 13.60 -0.99 -17.95
N SER A 155 13.54 -2.05 -18.76
CA SER A 155 12.30 -2.80 -19.00
C SER A 155 11.77 -3.45 -17.71
N GLN A 156 12.65 -3.86 -16.81
CA GLN A 156 12.25 -4.48 -15.54
C GLN A 156 11.51 -3.47 -14.65
N SER A 157 12.05 -2.25 -14.52
CA SER A 157 11.41 -1.17 -13.75
C SER A 157 10.05 -0.80 -14.31
N GLN A 158 9.93 -0.69 -15.65
CA GLN A 158 8.64 -0.43 -16.30
C GLN A 158 7.62 -1.53 -15.96
N ILE A 159 8.00 -2.81 -16.13
CA ILE A 159 7.15 -3.97 -15.82
C ILE A 159 6.68 -3.96 -14.36
N LEU A 160 7.57 -3.65 -13.42
CA LEU A 160 7.23 -3.59 -12.00
C LEU A 160 6.22 -2.47 -11.71
N SER A 161 6.39 -1.28 -12.31
CA SER A 161 5.42 -0.18 -12.16
C SER A 161 4.04 -0.58 -12.69
N HIS A 162 3.98 -1.21 -13.88
CA HIS A 162 2.73 -1.66 -14.49
C HIS A 162 2.04 -2.76 -13.68
N ASN A 163 2.80 -3.72 -13.16
CA ASN A 163 2.27 -4.78 -12.31
C ASN A 163 1.67 -4.22 -11.02
N PHE A 164 2.30 -3.20 -10.43
CA PHE A 164 1.76 -2.54 -9.26
C PHE A 164 0.45 -1.79 -9.55
N CYS A 165 0.40 -1.01 -10.62
CA CYS A 165 -0.84 -0.34 -11.05
C CYS A 165 -1.96 -1.35 -11.34
N ARG A 166 -1.64 -2.51 -11.94
CA ARG A 166 -2.61 -3.60 -12.14
C ARG A 166 -3.09 -4.20 -10.81
N LEU A 167 -2.21 -4.36 -9.83
CA LEU A 167 -2.59 -4.82 -8.49
C LEU A 167 -3.55 -3.84 -7.79
N VAL A 168 -3.29 -2.53 -7.88
CA VAL A 168 -4.22 -1.52 -7.35
C VAL A 168 -5.55 -1.55 -8.10
N MET A 169 -5.52 -1.68 -9.42
CA MET A 169 -6.74 -1.82 -10.23
C MET A 169 -7.57 -3.02 -9.79
N LYS A 170 -6.93 -4.17 -9.55
CA LYS A 170 -7.61 -5.39 -9.05
C LYS A 170 -8.33 -5.17 -7.72
N CYS A 171 -7.77 -4.33 -6.83
CA CYS A 171 -8.43 -3.95 -5.58
C CYS A 171 -9.62 -3.00 -5.83
N THR A 172 -9.51 -2.13 -6.83
CA THR A 172 -10.60 -1.22 -7.24
C THR A 172 -11.78 -1.99 -7.85
N GLU A 173 -11.46 -3.02 -8.63
CA GLU A 173 -12.40 -3.95 -9.27
C GLU A 173 -12.96 -5.02 -8.33
N MET A 174 -12.72 -4.91 -7.03
CA MET A 174 -13.18 -5.90 -6.05
C MET A 174 -14.67 -6.19 -6.26
N LYS A 175 -14.99 -7.46 -6.48
CA LYS A 175 -16.34 -7.89 -6.83
C LYS A 175 -17.28 -7.69 -5.67
N GLY A 176 -18.45 -7.17 -5.98
CA GLY A 176 -19.53 -6.96 -5.03
C GLY A 176 -19.87 -5.49 -4.82
N GLN A 177 -20.97 -5.28 -4.12
CA GLN A 177 -21.51 -3.98 -3.76
C GLN A 177 -20.88 -3.42 -2.48
N TYR A 178 -20.24 -2.25 -2.57
CA TYR A 178 -19.82 -1.49 -1.39
C TYR A 178 -21.05 -0.98 -0.60
N PRO A 179 -21.05 -0.97 0.74
CA PRO A 179 -19.99 -1.47 1.65
C PRO A 179 -20.18 -2.95 2.06
N ILE A 180 -21.26 -3.60 1.62
CA ILE A 180 -21.73 -4.86 2.22
C ILE A 180 -20.90 -6.05 1.76
N GLU A 181 -20.67 -6.15 0.45
CA GLU A 181 -20.00 -7.30 -0.15
C GLU A 181 -18.48 -7.09 -0.18
N GLU A 182 -18.02 -5.84 -0.25
CA GLU A 182 -16.61 -5.49 -0.24
C GLU A 182 -16.38 -4.05 0.25
N THR A 183 -15.19 -3.80 0.79
CA THR A 183 -14.73 -2.49 1.30
C THR A 183 -13.43 -2.02 0.65
N CYS A 184 -12.81 -2.86 -0.19
CA CYS A 184 -11.49 -2.65 -0.76
C CYS A 184 -11.46 -1.51 -1.78
N SER A 185 -12.50 -1.39 -2.61
CA SER A 185 -12.51 -0.44 -3.72
C SER A 185 -12.42 1.02 -3.23
N ALA A 186 -13.05 1.35 -2.10
CA ALA A 186 -13.01 2.68 -1.51
C ALA A 186 -11.61 3.10 -1.06
N LEU A 187 -10.77 2.13 -0.69
CA LEU A 187 -9.40 2.40 -0.24
C LEU A 187 -8.49 2.85 -1.38
N THR A 188 -8.82 2.55 -2.64
CA THR A 188 -7.91 2.80 -3.77
C THR A 188 -8.00 4.22 -4.31
N PHE A 189 -9.03 4.99 -3.95
CA PHE A 189 -9.25 6.34 -4.47
C PHE A 189 -8.09 7.29 -4.17
N SER A 190 -7.52 7.22 -2.97
CA SER A 190 -6.38 8.07 -2.59
C SER A 190 -5.16 7.82 -3.47
N PHE A 191 -4.89 6.57 -3.84
CA PHE A 191 -3.81 6.23 -4.77
C PHE A 191 -4.06 6.81 -6.17
N TRP A 192 -5.27 6.65 -6.72
CA TRP A 192 -5.58 7.14 -8.07
C TRP A 192 -5.50 8.65 -8.16
N ASN A 193 -5.98 9.36 -7.14
CA ASN A 193 -5.87 10.81 -7.05
C ASN A 193 -4.39 11.24 -6.91
N ALA A 194 -3.61 10.57 -6.06
CA ALA A 194 -2.17 10.86 -5.93
C ALA A 194 -1.38 10.59 -7.22
N LEU A 195 -1.74 9.54 -7.98
CA LEU A 195 -1.11 9.24 -9.26
C LEU A 195 -1.40 10.33 -10.29
N GLU A 196 -2.65 10.79 -10.36
CA GLU A 196 -3.07 11.89 -11.23
C GLU A 196 -2.30 13.17 -10.91
N GLU A 197 -2.28 13.57 -9.63
CA GLU A 197 -1.56 14.75 -9.16
C GLU A 197 -0.07 14.68 -9.51
N GLU A 198 0.57 13.53 -9.27
CA GLU A 198 1.99 13.34 -9.55
C GLU A 198 2.29 13.45 -11.05
N VAL A 199 1.48 12.81 -11.92
CA VAL A 199 1.63 12.92 -13.38
C VAL A 199 1.42 14.37 -13.84
N ASN A 200 0.46 15.08 -13.26
CA ASN A 200 0.18 16.48 -13.59
C ASN A 200 1.22 17.48 -13.03
N SER A 201 1.98 17.09 -12.02
CA SER A 201 3.05 17.90 -11.43
C SER A 201 4.31 17.99 -12.32
N ILE A 202 4.41 17.16 -13.36
CA ILE A 202 5.58 17.11 -14.25
C ILE A 202 5.65 18.37 -15.11
N ASN A 203 6.63 19.23 -14.79
CA ASN A 203 6.82 20.53 -15.46
C ASN A 203 7.22 20.41 -16.96
N GLU A 204 7.92 19.33 -17.32
CA GLU A 204 8.39 19.11 -18.70
C GLU A 204 7.27 18.51 -19.54
N LYS A 205 6.57 19.35 -20.31
CA LYS A 205 5.43 18.95 -21.15
C LYS A 205 5.65 17.68 -22.00
N PRO A 206 6.80 17.48 -22.68
CA PRO A 206 7.00 16.25 -23.44
C PRO A 206 7.01 14.99 -22.57
N ASN A 207 7.59 15.05 -21.37
CA ASN A 207 7.61 13.92 -20.44
C ASN A 207 6.23 13.69 -19.84
N GLN A 208 5.51 14.77 -19.54
CA GLN A 208 4.12 14.70 -19.09
C GLN A 208 3.23 14.02 -20.14
N GLU A 209 3.33 14.40 -21.41
CA GLU A 209 2.58 13.78 -22.51
C GLU A 209 2.88 12.28 -22.63
N ILE A 210 4.15 11.87 -22.51
CA ILE A 210 4.53 10.45 -22.52
C ILE A 210 3.91 9.71 -21.34
N LEU A 211 3.99 10.25 -20.12
CA LEU A 211 3.39 9.67 -18.93
C LEU A 211 1.87 9.52 -19.05
N LEU A 212 1.22 10.55 -19.60
CA LEU A 212 -0.21 10.52 -19.88
C LEU A 212 -0.56 9.39 -20.84
N GLU A 213 0.20 9.18 -21.92
CA GLU A 213 -0.02 8.04 -22.82
C GLU A 213 0.25 6.68 -22.15
N LEU A 214 1.24 6.59 -21.26
CA LEU A 214 1.57 5.36 -20.55
C LEU A 214 0.48 4.96 -19.54
N PHE A 215 -0.07 5.93 -18.80
CA PHE A 215 -1.09 5.67 -17.78
C PHE A 215 -2.53 5.76 -18.30
N ARG A 216 -2.74 6.33 -19.50
CA ARG A 216 -4.06 6.45 -20.16
C ARG A 216 -4.91 5.18 -20.05
N PRO A 217 -4.43 3.97 -20.40
CA PRO A 217 -5.26 2.77 -20.36
C PRO A 217 -5.80 2.46 -18.97
N TYR A 218 -5.07 2.83 -17.91
CA TYR A 218 -5.53 2.66 -16.53
C TYR A 218 -6.60 3.66 -16.17
N PHE A 219 -6.48 4.92 -16.59
CA PHE A 219 -7.47 5.96 -16.31
C PHE A 219 -8.78 5.74 -17.07
N GLU A 220 -8.71 5.31 -18.32
CA GLU A 220 -9.89 4.94 -19.12
C GLU A 220 -10.61 3.75 -18.49
N HIS A 221 -9.88 2.68 -18.17
CA HIS A 221 -10.43 1.51 -17.50
C HIS A 221 -10.99 1.84 -16.10
N LEU A 222 -10.33 2.73 -15.36
CA LEU A 222 -10.80 3.18 -14.05
C LEU A 222 -12.19 3.81 -14.15
N ILE A 223 -12.44 4.66 -15.16
CA ILE A 223 -13.77 5.28 -15.37
C ILE A 223 -14.84 4.20 -15.54
N GLU A 224 -14.59 3.19 -16.37
CA GLU A 224 -15.54 2.09 -16.59
C GLU A 224 -15.85 1.34 -15.28
N VAL A 225 -14.81 1.04 -14.51
CA VAL A 225 -14.92 0.38 -13.21
C VAL A 225 -15.73 1.24 -12.24
N LEU A 226 -15.40 2.52 -12.09
CA LEU A 226 -16.08 3.44 -11.18
C LEU A 226 -17.56 3.63 -11.54
N ILE A 227 -17.90 3.72 -12.83
CA ILE A 227 -19.29 3.74 -13.29
C ILE A 227 -20.02 2.46 -12.86
N SER A 228 -19.38 1.29 -13.00
CA SER A 228 -19.95 0.02 -12.56
C SER A 228 -20.15 -0.03 -11.04
N LYS A 229 -19.15 0.41 -10.26
CA LYS A 229 -19.19 0.44 -8.80
C LYS A 229 -20.19 1.45 -8.22
N GLY A 230 -20.45 2.53 -8.94
CA GLY A 230 -21.40 3.58 -8.55
C GLY A 230 -22.87 3.25 -8.85
N LYS A 231 -23.16 2.12 -9.49
CA LYS A 231 -24.54 1.68 -9.77
C LYS A 231 -25.26 1.34 -8.47
N LEU A 232 -26.54 1.71 -8.40
CA LEU A 232 -27.41 1.29 -7.31
C LEU A 232 -27.61 -0.24 -7.39
N PRO A 233 -27.68 -0.92 -6.24
CA PRO A 233 -27.99 -2.35 -6.24
C PRO A 233 -29.41 -2.58 -6.74
N ASP A 234 -29.65 -3.70 -7.42
CA ASP A 234 -30.97 -4.07 -7.94
C ASP A 234 -32.03 -4.18 -6.83
N ASN A 235 -31.61 -4.51 -5.61
CA ASN A 235 -32.46 -4.56 -4.43
C ASN A 235 -31.93 -3.66 -3.32
N GLU A 236 -32.46 -2.44 -3.24
CA GLU A 236 -32.09 -1.45 -2.22
C GLU A 236 -32.42 -1.86 -0.78
N ASN A 237 -33.24 -2.91 -0.58
CA ASN A 237 -33.58 -3.40 0.76
C ASN A 237 -32.43 -4.16 1.42
N ILE A 238 -31.37 -4.48 0.68
CA ILE A 238 -30.16 -5.11 1.25
C ILE A 238 -29.44 -4.11 2.17
N PHE A 239 -29.61 -2.80 1.94
CA PHE A 239 -28.94 -1.76 2.72
C PHE A 239 -29.75 -1.35 3.95
N ASN A 240 -29.09 -1.37 5.11
CA ASN A 240 -29.57 -0.65 6.28
C ASN A 240 -29.34 0.87 6.12
N TYR A 241 -29.77 1.68 7.08
CA TYR A 241 -29.63 3.14 7.00
C TYR A 241 -28.16 3.59 6.92
N GLU A 242 -27.27 2.95 7.70
CA GLU A 242 -25.84 3.25 7.71
C GLU A 242 -25.18 2.84 6.39
N ASP A 243 -25.54 1.68 5.83
CA ASP A 243 -25.04 1.21 4.54
C ASP A 243 -25.43 2.17 3.40
N LYS A 244 -26.66 2.71 3.43
CA LYS A 244 -27.11 3.72 2.46
C LYS A 244 -26.29 4.99 2.54
N GLU A 245 -25.95 5.43 3.75
CA GLU A 245 -25.15 6.63 3.96
C GLU A 245 -23.69 6.41 3.54
N LEU A 246 -23.10 5.26 3.89
CA LEU A 246 -21.76 4.87 3.42
C LEU A 246 -21.72 4.79 1.90
N PHE A 247 -22.71 4.17 1.27
CA PHE A 247 -22.78 4.09 -0.18
C PHE A 247 -23.01 5.46 -0.84
N ARG A 248 -23.75 6.36 -0.19
CA ARG A 248 -23.88 7.75 -0.65
C ARG A 248 -22.53 8.47 -0.67
N CYS A 249 -21.77 8.39 0.42
CA CYS A 249 -20.42 8.96 0.50
C CYS A 249 -19.48 8.34 -0.54
N TYR A 250 -19.48 7.01 -0.65
CA TYR A 250 -18.69 6.29 -1.64
C TYR A 250 -18.99 6.73 -3.09
N ARG A 251 -20.26 6.98 -3.43
CA ARG A 251 -20.62 7.53 -4.74
C ARG A 251 -20.17 8.97 -4.94
N SER A 252 -20.11 9.78 -3.87
CA SER A 252 -19.50 11.11 -3.94
C SER A 252 -18.00 11.01 -4.23
N ASP A 253 -17.27 10.12 -3.54
CA ASP A 253 -15.85 9.90 -3.78
C ASP A 253 -15.57 9.38 -5.20
N ILE A 254 -16.42 8.49 -5.72
CA ILE A 254 -16.39 8.05 -7.12
C ILE A 254 -16.47 9.24 -8.08
N ILE A 255 -17.42 10.16 -7.84
CA ILE A 255 -17.60 11.33 -8.70
C ILE A 255 -16.36 12.22 -8.66
N ASP A 256 -15.81 12.45 -7.46
CA ASP A 256 -14.61 13.27 -7.30
C ASP A 256 -13.41 12.67 -8.04
N THR A 257 -13.17 11.35 -7.91
CA THR A 257 -12.11 10.65 -8.66
C THR A 257 -12.39 10.67 -10.18
N MET A 258 -13.63 10.50 -10.62
CA MET A 258 -13.98 10.60 -12.05
C MET A 258 -13.72 12.00 -12.61
N ILE A 259 -13.95 13.05 -11.83
CA ILE A 259 -13.63 14.44 -12.23
C ILE A 259 -12.11 14.60 -12.42
N CYS A 260 -11.29 14.04 -11.51
CA CYS A 260 -9.83 14.01 -11.68
C CYS A 260 -9.43 13.29 -12.98
N MET A 261 -10.03 12.14 -13.27
CA MET A 261 -9.75 11.41 -14.52
C MET A 261 -10.20 12.19 -15.76
N TYR A 262 -11.32 12.90 -15.70
CA TYR A 262 -11.77 13.78 -16.78
C TYR A 262 -10.79 14.94 -17.02
N ASN A 263 -10.20 15.51 -15.97
CA ASN A 263 -9.22 16.58 -16.12
C ASN A 263 -7.97 16.11 -16.88
N ILE A 264 -7.61 14.83 -16.76
CA ILE A 264 -6.52 14.21 -17.53
C ILE A 264 -6.94 13.89 -18.97
N LEU A 265 -8.05 13.16 -19.12
CA LEU A 265 -8.44 12.56 -20.41
C LEU A 265 -9.20 13.52 -21.33
N GLY A 266 -9.77 14.59 -20.76
CA GLY A 266 -10.64 15.54 -21.45
C GLY A 266 -11.84 14.84 -22.07
N ASN A 267 -12.19 15.21 -23.30
CA ASN A 267 -13.34 14.65 -24.02
C ASN A 267 -13.27 13.13 -24.21
N ARG A 268 -12.08 12.51 -24.14
CA ARG A 268 -11.95 11.06 -24.28
C ARG A 268 -12.55 10.28 -23.11
N ALA A 269 -12.69 10.91 -21.95
CA ALA A 269 -13.43 10.31 -20.83
C ALA A 269 -14.95 10.19 -21.10
N LEU A 270 -15.46 10.76 -22.19
CA LEU A 270 -16.85 10.73 -22.60
C LEU A 270 -17.12 9.77 -23.79
N GLU A 271 -16.06 9.20 -24.36
CA GLU A 271 -16.13 8.20 -25.44
C GLU A 271 -16.40 6.80 -24.85
#